data_AF-A0A917GNE6-F1
#
_entry.id   AF-A0A917GNE6-F1
#
_cell.length_a   1.000
_cell.length_b   1.000
_cell.length_c   1.000
_cell.angle_alpha   90.00
_cell.angle_beta   90.00
_cell.angle_gamma   90.00
#
_symmetry.space_group_name_H-M   'P 1'
#
loop_
_entity.id
_entity.type
_entity.pdbx_description
1 polymer ?
#
loop_
_entity_poly.entity_id
_entity_poly.type
_entity_poly.pdbx_seq_one_letter_code
_entity_poly.pdbx_strand_id
1 'polypeptide(L)' 'MRITGRSERHSRLLFKKIKDHFGKQKHQVVTFKEFSEYTGIEEDVVNKYI' A
#
# COMPACT_ATOMS: atom_id res chain seq x y z
N MET A 1 4.50 -11.26 -3.79
CA MET A 1 4.68 -10.09 -4.66
C MET A 1 3.78 -10.21 -5.88
N ARG A 2 2.60 -9.59 -5.91
CA ARG A 2 1.71 -9.65 -7.10
C ARG A 2 1.05 -8.32 -7.46
N ILE A 3 0.90 -7.39 -6.52
CA ILE A 3 0.19 -6.11 -6.74
C ILE A 3 1.08 -5.05 -7.40
N THR A 4 2.36 -4.92 -7.01
CA THR A 4 3.25 -3.86 -7.55
C THR A 4 4.31 -4.35 -8.55
N GLY A 5 4.46 -5.67 -8.75
CA GLY A 5 5.48 -6.25 -9.64
C GLY A 5 6.96 -5.93 -9.28
N ARG A 6 7.23 -5.33 -8.11
CA ARG A 6 8.58 -4.97 -7.63
C ARG A 6 9.24 -6.11 -6.82
N SER A 7 10.25 -5.81 -5.99
CA SER A 7 10.82 -6.75 -5.01
C SER A 7 10.24 -6.53 -3.60
N GLU A 8 10.25 -7.55 -2.74
CA GLU A 8 9.56 -7.49 -1.43
C GLU A 8 10.05 -6.31 -0.56
N ARG A 9 11.35 -6.02 -0.65
CA ARG A 9 11.97 -4.84 -0.03
C ARG A 9 11.28 -3.54 -0.47
N HIS A 10 11.01 -3.39 -1.75
CA HIS A 10 10.37 -2.20 -2.29
C HIS A 10 8.93 -2.07 -1.78
N SER A 11 8.19 -3.18 -1.68
CA SER A 11 6.86 -3.18 -1.06
C SER A 11 6.90 -2.74 0.41
N ARG A 12 7.85 -3.25 1.20
CA ARG A 12 7.99 -2.83 2.62
C ARG A 12 8.32 -1.34 2.74
N LEU A 13 9.16 -0.81 1.86
CA LEU A 13 9.47 0.62 1.80
C LEU A 13 8.23 1.44 1.43
N LEU A 14 7.45 0.98 0.44
CA LEU A 14 6.21 1.62 0.02
C LEU A 14 5.20 1.69 1.18
N PHE A 15 4.96 0.58 1.87
CA PHE A 15 4.09 0.57 3.04
C PHE A 15 4.56 1.53 4.14
N LYS A 16 5.87 1.63 4.36
CA LYS A 16 6.41 2.61 5.30
C LYS A 16 6.08 4.04 4.87
N LYS A 17 6.31 4.39 3.61
CA LYS A 17 5.98 5.71 3.06
C LYS A 17 4.49 6.04 3.16
N ILE A 18 3.61 5.07 2.88
CA ILE A 18 2.16 5.24 3.03
C ILE A 18 1.81 5.52 4.49
N LYS A 19 2.36 4.74 5.43
CA LYS A 19 2.14 5.01 6.88
C LYS A 19 2.63 6.39 7.28
N ASP A 20 3.82 6.79 6.83
CA ASP A 20 4.40 8.09 7.13
C ASP A 20 3.52 9.23 6.54
N HIS A 21 2.99 9.05 5.33
CA HIS A 21 2.08 10.00 4.67
C HIS A 21 0.77 10.22 5.44
N PHE A 22 0.16 9.13 5.94
CA PHE A 22 -1.08 9.19 6.71
C PHE A 22 -0.85 9.36 8.23
N GLY A 23 0.38 9.61 8.68
CA GLY A 23 0.70 9.81 10.09
C GLY A 23 0.46 8.59 10.99
N LYS A 24 0.54 7.38 10.42
CA LYS A 24 0.20 6.13 11.12
C LYS A 24 1.28 5.68 12.09
N GLN A 25 0.83 5.13 13.22
CA GLN A 25 1.71 4.47 14.17
C GLN A 25 2.19 3.12 13.63
N LYS A 26 3.33 2.63 14.14
CA LYS A 26 3.96 1.37 13.69
C LYS A 26 3.01 0.17 13.63
N HIS A 27 2.13 0.05 14.62
CA HIS A 27 1.17 -1.04 14.75
C HIS A 27 -0.06 -0.88 13.84
N GLN A 28 -0.34 0.33 13.36
CA GLN A 28 -1.48 0.58 12.47
C GLN A 28 -1.16 0.02 11.08
N VAL A 29 -2.14 -0.67 10.50
CA VAL A 29 -2.06 -1.26 9.16
C VAL A 29 -2.47 -0.23 8.11
N VAL A 30 -2.00 -0.41 6.88
CA VAL A 30 -2.46 0.38 5.72
C VAL A 30 -3.70 -0.29 5.16
N THR A 31 -4.77 0.48 4.95
CA THR A 31 -6.02 -0.03 4.36
C THR A 31 -5.92 -0.04 2.84
N PHE A 32 -6.79 -0.80 2.17
CA PHE A 32 -6.86 -0.81 0.71
C PHE A 32 -7.17 0.57 0.13
N LYS A 33 -8.02 1.35 0.81
CA LYS A 33 -8.34 2.72 0.46
C LYS A 33 -7.11 3.63 0.48
N GLU A 34 -6.35 3.61 1.58
CA GLU A 34 -5.13 4.42 1.71
C GLU A 34 -4.05 4.01 0.71
N PHE A 35 -3.93 2.71 0.45
CA PHE A 35 -3.03 2.22 -0.59
C PHE A 35 -3.44 2.75 -1.96
N SER A 36 -4.73 2.68 -2.29
CA SER A 36 -5.28 3.15 -3.56
C SER A 36 -5.12 4.66 -3.73
N GLU A 37 -5.44 5.44 -2.68
CA GLU A 37 -5.28 6.89 -2.63
C GLU A 37 -3.82 7.32 -2.80
N TYR A 38 -2.88 6.65 -2.13
CA TYR A 38 -1.46 6.98 -2.23
C TYR A 38 -0.82 6.54 -3.56
N THR A 39 -1.22 5.38 -4.10
CA THR A 39 -0.63 4.83 -5.33
C THR A 39 -1.32 5.30 -6.60
N GLY A 40 -2.52 5.89 -6.50
CA GLY A 40 -3.37 6.22 -7.64
C GLY A 40 -3.96 5.02 -8.36
N ILE A 41 -3.84 3.82 -7.78
CA ILE A 41 -4.43 2.59 -8.31
C ILE A 41 -5.87 2.53 -7.82
N GLU A 42 -6.83 2.30 -8.71
CA GLU A 42 -8.24 2.15 -8.31
C GLU A 42 -8.43 0.98 -7.33
N GLU A 43 -9.26 1.20 -6.31
CA GLU A 43 -9.62 0.18 -5.32
C GLU A 43 -10.14 -1.10 -5.98
N ASP A 44 -10.88 -0.97 -7.07
CA ASP A 44 -11.42 -2.10 -7.84
C ASP A 44 -10.33 -2.96 -8.50
N VAL A 45 -9.21 -2.34 -8.89
CA VAL A 45 -8.04 -3.08 -9.39
C VAL A 45 -7.38 -3.81 -8.23
N VAL A 46 -7.23 -3.17 -7.08
CA VAL A 46 -6.63 -3.77 -5.88
C VAL A 46 -7.47 -4.95 -5.37
N ASN A 47 -8.80 -4.81 -5.35
CA ASN A 47 -9.76 -5.85 -4.97
C ASN A 47 -9.71 -7.10 -5.85
N LYS A 48 -9.27 -7.00 -7.11
CA LYS A 48 -9.15 -8.17 -8.01
C LYS A 48 -7.97 -9.09 -7.70
N TYR A 49 -7.01 -8.64 -6.88
CA TYR A 49 -5.76 -9.37 -6.61
C TYR A 49 -5.57 -9.80 -5.15
N ILE A 50 -6.60 -9.63 -4.32
CA ILE A 50 -6.65 -10.07 -2.91
C ILE A 50 -7.41 -11.38 -2.83
#